data_AF-A0A6L6E257-F1
#
_entry.id   AF-A0A6L6E257-F1
#
_cell.length_a   1.000
_cell.length_b   1.000
_cell.length_c   1.000
_cell.angle_alpha   90.00
_cell.angle_beta   90.00
_cell.angle_gamma   90.00
#
_symmetry.space_group_name_H-M   'P 1'
#
loop_
_entity.id
_entity.type
_entity.pdbx_description
1 polymer ?
#
loop_
_entity_poly.entity_id
_entity_poly.type
_entity_poly.pdbx_seq_one_letter_code
_entity_poly.pdbx_strand_id
1 'polypeptide(L)'
;MNFTDAEQLASQLDALDTLASLRDQFDIPDGIVYFDGNSLGPLTYRSREVLTRTIEFEWRERLIRSWNEDWLAMPARIGNVLAPIIGASPNTVTVCDNTSINVHKALMSAVALRPDRTEIVIDINNFPTDIYIAQSVAD
;
A
#
# COMPACT_ATOMS: atom_id res chain seq x y z
N MET A 1 -4.85 7.82 -36.41
CA MET A 1 -5.57 6.61 -36.01
C MET A 1 -7.02 7.01 -35.82
N ASN A 2 -7.96 6.36 -36.51
CA ASN A 2 -9.39 6.57 -36.26
C ASN A 2 -9.84 5.69 -35.07
N PHE A 3 -11.09 5.82 -34.60
CA PHE A 3 -11.58 5.04 -33.46
C PHE A 3 -11.60 3.53 -33.73
N THR A 4 -11.95 3.10 -34.94
CA THR A 4 -11.97 1.69 -35.34
C THR A 4 -10.58 1.06 -35.27
N ASP A 5 -9.56 1.77 -35.76
CA ASP A 5 -8.17 1.34 -35.68
C ASP A 5 -7.72 1.20 -34.22
N ALA A 6 -8.15 2.11 -33.34
CA ALA A 6 -7.82 2.09 -31.92
C ALA A 6 -8.50 0.94 -31.16
N GLU A 7 -9.78 0.67 -31.44
CA GLU A 7 -10.52 -0.46 -30.85
C GLU A 7 -9.92 -1.81 -31.26
N GLN A 8 -9.54 -1.94 -32.54
CA GLN A 8 -8.91 -3.16 -33.05
C GLN A 8 -7.53 -3.37 -32.40
N LEU A 9 -6.73 -2.29 -32.27
CA LEU A 9 -5.44 -2.36 -31.60
C LEU A 9 -5.59 -2.73 -30.12
N ALA A 10 -6.52 -2.09 -29.40
CA ALA A 10 -6.79 -2.42 -27.99
C ALA A 10 -7.16 -3.90 -27.82
N SER A 11 -8.09 -4.41 -28.64
CA SER A 11 -8.51 -5.81 -28.60
C SER A 11 -7.35 -6.78 -28.86
N GLN A 12 -6.43 -6.44 -29.76
CA GLN A 12 -5.23 -7.24 -30.02
C GLN A 12 -4.25 -7.22 -28.85
N LEU A 13 -4.07 -6.06 -28.21
CA LEU A 13 -3.20 -5.92 -27.05
C LEU A 13 -3.77 -6.68 -25.84
N ASP A 14 -5.07 -6.60 -25.60
CA ASP A 14 -5.75 -7.35 -24.53
C ASP A 14 -5.62 -8.87 -24.74
N ALA A 15 -5.74 -9.34 -25.99
CA ALA A 15 -5.58 -10.77 -26.31
C ALA A 15 -4.14 -11.29 -26.10
N LEU A 16 -3.15 -10.40 -26.08
CA LEU A 16 -1.73 -10.73 -25.85
C LEU A 16 -1.29 -10.51 -24.40
N ASP A 17 -2.14 -9.93 -23.55
CA ASP A 17 -1.79 -9.63 -22.17
C ASP A 17 -1.75 -10.90 -21.30
N THR A 18 -0.53 -11.31 -20.95
CA THR A 18 -0.29 -12.44 -20.03
C THR A 18 -0.80 -12.20 -18.60
N LEU A 19 -1.14 -10.95 -18.24
CA LEU A 19 -1.67 -10.57 -16.94
C LEU A 19 -3.20 -10.43 -16.92
N ALA A 20 -3.88 -10.64 -18.06
CA ALA A 20 -5.32 -10.40 -18.19
C ALA A 20 -6.15 -11.11 -17.10
N SER A 21 -5.77 -12.33 -16.70
CA SER A 21 -6.46 -13.10 -15.65
C SER A 21 -6.36 -12.47 -14.25
N LEU A 22 -5.42 -11.55 -14.00
CA LEU A 22 -5.35 -10.82 -12.73
C LEU A 22 -6.54 -9.87 -12.55
N ARG A 23 -7.17 -9.42 -13.65
CA ARG A 23 -8.36 -8.57 -13.62
C ARG A 23 -9.53 -9.23 -12.87
N ASP A 24 -9.61 -10.57 -12.90
CA ASP A 24 -10.65 -11.37 -12.26
C ASP A 24 -10.50 -11.42 -10.73
N GLN A 25 -9.39 -10.92 -10.17
CA GLN A 25 -9.20 -10.85 -8.72
C GLN A 25 -9.85 -9.62 -8.09
N PHE A 26 -10.27 -8.65 -8.91
CA PHE A 26 -10.80 -7.36 -8.46
C PHE A 26 -12.32 -7.30 -8.56
N ASP A 27 -12.94 -6.82 -7.48
CA ASP A 27 -14.37 -6.61 -7.34
C ASP A 27 -14.73 -5.20 -7.85
N ILE A 28 -14.72 -5.03 -9.17
CA ILE A 28 -15.04 -3.76 -9.84
C ILE A 28 -16.45 -3.88 -10.45
N PRO A 29 -17.37 -2.94 -10.15
CA PRO A 29 -18.72 -2.97 -10.70
C PRO A 29 -18.74 -2.94 -12.24
N ASP A 30 -19.70 -3.65 -12.83
CA ASP A 30 -19.90 -3.67 -14.28
C ASP A 30 -20.10 -2.26 -14.85
N GLY A 31 -19.53 -2.02 -16.03
CA GLY A 31 -19.63 -0.74 -16.74
C GLY A 31 -18.74 0.38 -16.20
N ILE A 32 -17.95 0.15 -15.15
CA ILE A 32 -17.01 1.13 -14.62
C ILE A 32 -15.64 1.01 -15.31
N VAL A 33 -15.19 2.11 -15.91
CA VAL A 33 -13.81 2.30 -16.36
C VAL A 33 -13.07 3.11 -15.29
N TYR A 34 -12.25 2.45 -14.48
CA TYR A 34 -11.63 3.05 -13.30
C TYR A 34 -10.16 3.41 -13.55
N PHE A 35 -9.88 4.70 -13.76
CA PHE A 35 -8.53 5.24 -14.02
C PHE A 35 -7.96 6.07 -12.86
N ASP A 36 -8.38 5.81 -11.63
CA ASP A 36 -7.89 6.52 -10.42
C ASP A 36 -7.30 5.55 -9.36
N GLY A 37 -6.81 4.40 -9.82
CA GLY A 37 -6.22 3.36 -8.96
C GLY A 37 -4.94 3.78 -8.23
N ASN A 38 -4.29 4.86 -8.68
CA ASN A 38 -3.14 5.48 -8.02
C ASN A 38 -3.53 6.27 -6.76
N SER A 39 -4.79 6.71 -6.67
CA SER A 39 -5.33 7.39 -5.50
C SER A 39 -5.92 6.37 -4.52
N LEU A 40 -6.79 5.49 -5.03
CA LEU A 40 -7.38 4.40 -4.27
C LEU A 40 -7.45 3.12 -5.12
N GLY A 41 -6.73 2.08 -4.70
CA GLY A 41 -6.78 0.79 -5.40
C GLY A 41 -8.18 0.15 -5.34
N PRO A 42 -8.64 -0.53 -6.40
CA PRO A 42 -9.91 -1.24 -6.39
C PRO A 42 -9.90 -2.38 -5.36
N LEU A 43 -11.07 -2.68 -4.79
CA LEU A 43 -11.24 -3.79 -3.85
C LEU A 43 -10.93 -5.12 -4.54
N THR A 44 -10.23 -6.02 -3.84
CA THR A 44 -10.08 -7.41 -4.30
C THR A 44 -11.12 -8.31 -3.63
N TYR A 45 -11.55 -9.38 -4.32
CA TYR A 45 -12.40 -10.39 -3.70
C TYR A 45 -11.77 -10.99 -2.44
N ARG A 46 -10.43 -11.14 -2.45
CA ARG A 46 -9.68 -11.66 -1.30
C ARG A 46 -9.71 -10.71 -0.11
N SER A 47 -9.61 -9.39 -0.33
CA SER A 47 -9.72 -8.39 0.75
C SER A 47 -11.08 -8.49 1.44
N ARG A 48 -12.16 -8.67 0.66
CA ARG A 48 -13.52 -8.86 1.20
C ARG A 48 -13.61 -10.11 2.09
N GLU A 49 -13.10 -11.25 1.61
CA GLU A 49 -13.06 -12.48 2.39
C GLU A 49 -12.28 -12.35 3.70
N VAL A 50 -11.11 -11.71 3.65
CA VAL A 50 -10.26 -11.49 4.84
C VAL A 50 -10.99 -10.62 5.85
N LEU A 51 -11.62 -9.52 5.42
CA LEU A 51 -12.39 -8.66 6.32
C LEU A 51 -13.58 -9.39 6.96
N THR A 52 -14.34 -10.16 6.18
CA THR A 52 -15.44 -10.98 6.71
C THR A 52 -14.93 -11.99 7.74
N ARG A 53 -13.83 -12.70 7.45
CA ARG A 53 -13.22 -13.64 8.39
C ARG A 53 -12.75 -12.95 9.67
N THR A 54 -12.08 -11.80 9.54
CA THR A 54 -11.59 -11.04 10.69
C THR A 54 -12.73 -10.62 11.61
N ILE A 55 -13.88 -10.23 11.07
CA ILE A 55 -15.06 -9.85 11.86
C ILE A 55 -15.75 -11.08 12.45
N GLU A 56 -16.18 -12.01 11.59
CA GLU A 56 -17.11 -13.09 11.95
C GLU A 56 -16.45 -14.22 12.75
N PHE A 57 -15.16 -14.46 12.53
CA PHE A 57 -14.43 -15.55 13.18
C PHE A 57 -13.39 -15.02 14.17
N GLU A 58 -12.43 -14.23 13.70
CA GLU A 58 -11.29 -13.82 14.53
C GLU A 58 -11.75 -12.91 15.67
N TRP A 59 -12.50 -11.85 15.38
CA TRP A 59 -12.94 -10.95 16.44
C TRP A 59 -14.09 -11.55 17.25
N ARG A 60 -15.17 -11.98 16.59
CA ARG A 60 -16.38 -12.48 17.27
C ARG A 60 -16.15 -13.75 18.10
N GLU A 61 -15.46 -14.75 17.56
CA GLU A 61 -15.36 -16.07 18.20
C GLU A 61 -14.05 -16.29 18.96
N ARG A 62 -12.94 -15.79 18.42
CA ARG A 62 -11.63 -15.97 19.06
C ARG A 62 -11.36 -14.90 20.13
N LEU A 63 -11.97 -13.71 19.99
CA LEU A 63 -11.83 -12.58 20.93
C LEU A 63 -10.35 -12.23 21.13
N ILE A 64 -9.93 -11.97 22.37
CA ILE A 64 -8.55 -11.63 22.72
C ILE A 64 -7.52 -12.65 22.24
N ARG A 65 -7.91 -13.92 22.00
CA ARG A 65 -6.99 -14.96 21.52
C ARG A 65 -6.42 -14.63 20.13
N SER A 66 -7.14 -13.89 19.30
CA SER A 66 -6.69 -13.49 17.96
C SER A 66 -5.38 -12.72 17.96
N TRP A 67 -5.08 -11.99 19.05
CA TRP A 67 -3.79 -11.34 19.24
C TRP A 67 -2.63 -12.32 19.10
N ASN A 68 -2.70 -13.44 19.83
CA ASN A 68 -1.63 -14.44 19.84
C ASN A 68 -1.73 -15.45 18.70
N GLU A 69 -2.90 -15.57 18.06
CA GLU A 69 -3.10 -16.51 16.95
C GLU A 69 -2.55 -15.99 15.62
N ASP A 70 -2.65 -14.67 15.34
CA ASP A 70 -1.96 -14.08 14.17
C ASP A 70 -1.81 -12.55 14.24
N TRP A 71 -2.70 -11.81 14.93
CA TRP A 71 -2.72 -10.34 14.81
C TRP A 71 -1.43 -9.67 15.29
N LEU A 72 -0.74 -10.20 16.31
CA LEU A 72 0.57 -9.68 16.74
C LEU A 72 1.66 -9.90 15.70
N ALA A 73 1.62 -11.02 14.97
CA ALA A 73 2.63 -11.36 13.96
C ALA A 73 2.34 -10.71 12.59
N MET A 74 1.09 -10.32 12.35
CA MET A 74 0.60 -9.82 11.07
C MET A 74 1.42 -8.65 10.49
N PRO A 75 1.80 -7.58 11.25
CA PRO A 75 2.61 -6.48 10.73
C PRO A 75 3.93 -6.93 10.07
N ALA A 76 4.67 -7.81 10.74
CA ALA A 76 5.94 -8.34 10.23
C ALA A 76 5.71 -9.35 9.09
N ARG A 77 4.66 -10.18 9.21
CA ARG A 77 4.28 -11.15 8.16
C ARG A 77 3.96 -10.45 6.84
N ILE A 78 3.16 -9.38 6.88
CA ILE A 78 2.83 -8.58 5.68
C ILE A 78 4.07 -7.82 5.20
N GLY A 79 4.86 -7.25 6.11
CA GLY A 79 6.13 -6.60 5.77
C GLY A 79 7.06 -7.50 4.97
N ASN A 80 7.18 -8.78 5.35
CA ASN A 80 7.97 -9.78 4.62
C ASN A 80 7.44 -10.10 3.22
N VAL A 81 6.13 -9.99 2.98
CA VAL A 81 5.55 -10.11 1.64
C VAL A 81 5.91 -8.91 0.77
N LEU A 82 5.97 -7.71 1.36
CA LEU A 82 6.30 -6.47 0.65
C LEU A 82 7.81 -6.29 0.42
N ALA A 83 8.66 -6.83 1.30
CA ALA A 83 10.11 -6.67 1.22
C ALA A 83 10.72 -6.90 -0.18
N PRO A 84 10.45 -8.01 -0.89
CA PRO A 84 11.01 -8.21 -2.24
C PRO A 84 10.49 -7.22 -3.28
N ILE A 85 9.29 -6.64 -3.11
CA ILE A 85 8.71 -5.65 -4.03
C ILE A 85 9.49 -4.33 -3.97
N ILE A 86 9.99 -3.96 -2.79
CA ILE A 86 10.76 -2.73 -2.56
C ILE A 86 12.27 -2.95 -2.45
N GLY A 87 12.75 -4.17 -2.73
CA GLY A 87 14.17 -4.52 -2.67
C GLY A 87 14.77 -4.58 -1.26
N ALA A 88 13.94 -4.72 -0.22
CA ALA A 88 14.39 -4.83 1.16
C ALA A 88 14.79 -6.28 1.52
N SER A 89 15.63 -6.43 2.54
CA SER A 89 16.00 -7.74 3.07
C SER A 89 14.83 -8.39 3.83
N PRO A 90 14.79 -9.73 3.95
CA PRO A 90 13.81 -10.39 4.80
C PRO A 90 13.89 -9.87 6.25
N ASN A 91 12.72 -9.71 6.88
CA ASN A 91 12.54 -9.24 8.26
C ASN A 91 13.02 -7.81 8.54
N THR A 92 13.14 -6.95 7.53
CA THR A 92 13.50 -5.52 7.71
C THR A 92 12.36 -4.56 7.40
N VAL A 93 11.15 -5.06 7.14
CA VAL A 93 9.96 -4.26 6.81
C VAL A 93 8.84 -4.64 7.75
N THR A 94 8.09 -3.65 8.22
CA THR A 94 6.87 -3.84 9.00
C THR A 94 5.75 -2.97 8.43
N VAL A 95 4.52 -3.48 8.40
CA VAL A 95 3.34 -2.68 8.02
C VAL A 95 2.69 -2.12 9.29
N CYS A 96 2.73 -0.80 9.44
CA CYS A 96 2.15 -0.11 10.59
C CYS A 96 1.62 1.27 10.21
N ASP A 97 0.71 1.79 11.03
CA ASP A 97 0.20 3.16 10.98
C ASP A 97 -0.20 3.63 9.56
N ASN A 98 0.08 4.89 9.24
CA ASN A 98 -0.07 5.48 7.91
C ASN A 98 1.27 6.10 7.45
N THR A 99 1.33 6.52 6.19
CA THR A 99 2.54 7.10 5.58
C THR A 99 3.07 8.28 6.39
N SER A 100 2.21 9.24 6.77
CA SER A 100 2.61 10.43 7.54
C SER A 100 3.29 10.06 8.86
N ILE A 101 2.68 9.17 9.65
CA ILE A 101 3.26 8.74 10.93
C ILE A 101 4.60 8.03 10.71
N ASN A 102 4.72 7.19 9.70
CA ASN A 102 5.96 6.46 9.42
C ASN A 102 7.08 7.38 8.91
N VAL A 103 6.76 8.38 8.08
CA VAL A 103 7.71 9.41 7.66
C VAL A 103 8.18 10.23 8.86
N HIS A 104 7.27 10.63 9.75
CA HIS A 104 7.64 11.34 10.98
C HIS A 104 8.60 10.52 11.86
N LYS A 105 8.29 9.24 12.11
CA LYS A 105 9.16 8.32 12.87
C LYS A 105 10.54 8.19 12.23
N ALA A 106 10.59 8.05 10.90
CA ALA A 106 11.84 7.92 10.16
C ALA A 106 12.69 9.21 10.26
N LEU A 107 12.08 10.38 10.06
CA LEU A 107 12.78 11.68 10.14
C LEU A 107 13.28 11.97 11.55
N MET A 108 12.45 11.79 12.58
CA MET A 108 12.85 11.96 13.98
C MET A 108 14.05 11.05 14.34
N SER A 109 14.01 9.79 13.90
CA SER A 109 15.11 8.85 14.12
C SER A 109 16.38 9.27 13.36
N ALA A 110 16.25 9.71 12.11
CA ALA A 110 17.39 10.12 11.28
C ALA A 110 18.10 11.36 11.84
N VAL A 111 17.35 12.36 12.32
CA VAL A 111 17.91 13.57 12.96
C VAL A 111 18.62 13.22 14.26
N ALA A 112 18.01 12.37 15.10
CA ALA A 112 18.62 11.93 16.36
C ALA A 112 19.96 11.19 16.15
N LEU A 113 20.13 10.50 15.02
CA LEU A 113 21.38 9.81 14.66
C LEU A 113 22.49 10.75 14.17
N ARG A 114 22.18 12.00 13.83
CA ARG A 114 23.11 12.98 13.24
C ARG A 114 22.99 14.34 13.95
N PRO A 115 23.27 14.42 15.27
CA PRO A 115 23.05 15.64 16.06
C PRO A 115 23.82 16.87 15.55
N ASP A 116 24.94 16.67 14.85
CA ASP A 116 25.75 17.76 14.29
C ASP A 116 25.20 18.31 12.95
N ARG A 117 24.10 17.75 12.41
CA ARG A 117 23.46 18.24 11.17
C ARG A 117 22.09 18.85 11.49
N THR A 118 21.89 20.08 11.06
CA THR A 118 20.72 20.90 11.45
C THR A 118 19.75 21.20 10.30
N GLU A 119 19.95 20.59 9.14
CA GLU A 119 19.19 20.91 7.92
C GLU A 119 18.54 19.64 7.34
N ILE A 120 17.26 19.76 7.01
CA ILE A 120 16.49 18.76 6.25
C ILE A 120 16.22 19.34 4.86
N VAL A 121 16.65 18.64 3.81
CA VAL A 121 16.42 19.04 2.41
C VAL A 121 15.21 18.29 1.87
N ILE A 122 14.26 19.02 1.29
CA ILE A 122 13.02 18.48 0.69
C ILE A 122 12.68 19.23 -0.61
N ASP A 123 12.05 18.54 -1.55
CA ASP A 123 11.54 19.16 -2.79
C ASP A 123 10.24 19.93 -2.50
N ILE A 124 10.08 21.11 -3.08
CA ILE A 124 8.86 21.92 -2.98
C ILE A 124 7.64 21.26 -3.64
N ASN A 125 7.87 20.30 -4.55
CA ASN A 125 6.83 19.56 -5.25
C ASN A 125 6.49 18.24 -4.57
N ASN A 126 7.08 17.94 -3.41
CA ASN A 126 6.66 16.79 -2.61
C ASN A 126 5.18 16.92 -2.19
N PHE A 127 4.58 15.77 -1.87
CA PHE A 127 3.21 15.77 -1.37
C PHE A 127 3.11 16.63 -0.09
N PRO A 128 2.06 17.45 0.09
CA PRO A 128 2.01 18.45 1.16
C PRO A 128 2.24 17.89 2.57
N THR A 129 1.78 16.66 2.86
CA THR A 129 1.98 16.06 4.19
C THR A 129 3.46 15.85 4.51
N ASP A 130 4.28 15.47 3.55
CA ASP A 130 5.71 15.23 3.74
C ASP A 130 6.43 16.55 4.09
N ILE A 131 6.02 17.64 3.45
CA ILE A 131 6.53 19.00 3.73
C ILE A 131 6.16 19.43 5.16
N TYR A 132 4.91 19.28 5.56
CA TYR A 132 4.47 19.65 6.91
C TYR A 132 5.16 18.83 8.00
N ILE A 133 5.40 17.54 7.75
CA ILE A 133 6.08 16.67 8.69
C ILE A 133 7.56 17.03 8.79
N ALA A 134 8.23 17.26 7.65
CA ALA A 134 9.62 17.70 7.65
C ALA A 134 9.80 19.03 8.39
N GLN A 135 8.90 20.00 8.15
CA GLN A 135 8.90 21.27 8.87
C GLN A 135 8.71 21.06 10.37
N SER A 136 7.72 20.25 10.77
CA SER A 136 7.46 19.96 12.19
C SER A 136 8.61 19.24 12.91
N VAL A 137 9.47 18.53 12.19
CA VAL A 137 10.66 17.88 12.77
C VAL A 137 11.86 18.82 12.81
N ALA A 138 11.90 19.83 11.94
CA ALA A 138 12.94 20.85 11.92
C ALA A 138 12.75 21.95 12.98
N ASP A 139 11.50 22.20 13.40
CA ASP A 139 11.11 23.14 14.45
C ASP A 139 11.38 22.59 15.87
#